data_AF-A0A6B1GI15-F1
#
_entry.id   AF-A0A6B1GI15-F1
#
_cell.length_a   1.000
_cell.length_b   1.000
_cell.length_c   1.000
_cell.angle_alpha   90.00
_cell.angle_beta   90.00
_cell.angle_gamma   90.00
#
_symmetry.space_group_name_H-M   'P 1'
#
loop_
_entity.id
_entity.type
_entity.pdbx_description
1 polymer ?
#
loop_
_entity_poly.entity_id
_entity_poly.type
_entity_poly.pdbx_seq_one_letter_code
_entity_poly.pdbx_strand_id
1 'polypeptide(L)'
;KNTWLWNELYRARNIRPSFQKGMWAGLMYSGIDTYLLRGRAPWTFHHHEDHKSLKKASDCKQIEYPKPDGEISFDRNSSVFLSNTNHEENQPVHLTLKNDQVPIEINLKDYDAPEQRYCPAGVYEIIQDQDEDPRLVINAQNCVHCKTCDIKDITQNINWVVPEGGGGPNYPNM
;
A
#
# COMPACT_ATOMS: atom_id res chain seq x y z
N LYS A 1 -13.70 -22.05 -14.71
CA LYS A 1 -13.11 -23.02 -13.75
C LYS A 1 -12.45 -24.22 -14.43
N ASN A 2 -12.80 -24.58 -15.67
CA ASN A 2 -12.22 -25.75 -16.36
C ASN A 2 -10.95 -25.44 -17.17
N THR A 3 -10.22 -24.37 -16.83
CA THR A 3 -9.00 -23.94 -17.53
C THR A 3 -7.75 -24.29 -16.72
N TRP A 4 -6.59 -24.38 -17.37
CA TRP A 4 -5.31 -24.59 -16.69
C TRP A 4 -5.06 -23.55 -15.59
N LEU A 5 -5.49 -22.31 -15.81
CA LEU A 5 -5.38 -21.20 -14.85
C LEU A 5 -6.04 -21.52 -13.51
N TRP A 6 -7.22 -22.14 -13.53
CA TRP A 6 -7.90 -22.51 -12.28
C TRP A 6 -7.10 -23.55 -11.51
N ASN A 7 -6.56 -24.55 -12.21
CA ASN A 7 -5.73 -25.59 -11.60
C ASN A 7 -4.41 -25.02 -11.05
N GLU A 8 -3.82 -24.06 -11.74
CA GLU A 8 -2.61 -23.37 -11.29
C GLU A 8 -2.84 -22.59 -10.00
N LEU A 9 -3.82 -21.69 -9.99
CA LEU A 9 -4.17 -20.89 -8.80
C LEU A 9 -4.60 -21.78 -7.63
N TYR A 10 -5.38 -22.83 -7.90
CA TYR A 10 -5.79 -23.78 -6.87
C TYR A 10 -4.59 -24.48 -6.22
N ARG A 11 -3.57 -24.89 -6.98
CA ARG A 11 -2.37 -25.53 -6.42
C ARG A 11 -1.53 -24.59 -5.56
N ALA A 12 -1.54 -23.29 -5.84
CA ALA A 12 -0.79 -22.29 -5.10
C ALA A 12 -1.55 -21.66 -3.91
N ARG A 13 -2.84 -21.98 -3.75
CA ARG A 13 -3.77 -21.27 -2.83
C ARG A 13 -3.33 -21.18 -1.37
N ASN A 14 -2.55 -22.16 -0.89
CA ASN A 14 -2.10 -22.20 0.51
C ASN A 14 -0.70 -21.59 0.71
N ILE A 15 0.01 -21.23 -0.37
CA ILE A 15 1.36 -20.69 -0.28
C ILE A 15 1.36 -19.35 0.45
N ARG A 16 0.62 -18.34 0.00
CA ARG A 16 0.63 -17.03 0.67
C ARG A 16 0.06 -17.05 2.10
N PRO A 17 -1.11 -17.69 2.37
CA PRO A 17 -1.64 -17.77 3.73
C PRO A 17 -0.72 -18.47 4.75
N SER A 18 0.13 -19.42 4.33
CA SER A 18 1.01 -20.14 5.26
C SER A 18 1.97 -19.21 6.01
N PHE A 19 2.34 -18.08 5.39
CA PHE A 19 3.22 -17.06 5.96
C PHE A 19 2.58 -16.22 7.07
N GLN A 20 1.28 -16.38 7.35
CA GLN A 20 0.65 -15.76 8.52
C GLN A 20 1.27 -16.23 9.85
N LYS A 21 1.88 -17.43 9.86
CA LYS A 21 2.62 -17.97 11.01
C LYS A 21 4.10 -17.58 11.01
N GLY A 22 4.52 -16.65 10.15
CA GLY A 22 5.89 -16.17 10.01
C GLY A 22 6.65 -16.82 8.85
N MET A 23 7.81 -16.23 8.53
CA MET A 23 8.62 -16.57 7.35
C MET A 23 8.99 -18.06 7.29
N TRP A 24 9.57 -18.61 8.35
CA TRP A 24 10.07 -19.99 8.38
C TRP A 24 8.97 -21.04 8.36
N ALA A 25 7.89 -20.82 9.11
CA ALA A 25 6.73 -21.71 9.10
C ALA A 25 6.05 -21.71 7.72
N GLY A 26 5.91 -20.52 7.12
CA GLY A 26 5.38 -20.36 5.77
C GLY A 26 6.22 -21.10 4.75
N LEU A 27 7.53 -20.90 4.76
CA LEU A 27 8.48 -21.53 3.84
C LEU A 27 8.46 -23.06 3.96
N MET A 28 8.51 -23.59 5.19
CA MET A 28 8.46 -25.02 5.44
C MET A 28 7.15 -25.63 4.91
N TYR A 29 6.02 -25.02 5.22
CA TYR A 29 4.73 -25.47 4.73
C TYR A 29 4.66 -25.41 3.20
N SER A 30 5.13 -24.31 2.58
CA SER A 30 5.14 -24.17 1.12
C SER A 30 5.98 -25.26 0.46
N GLY A 31 7.14 -25.62 1.03
CA GLY A 31 7.93 -26.75 0.56
C GLY A 31 7.15 -28.07 0.61
N ILE A 32 6.49 -28.35 1.74
CA ILE A 32 5.67 -29.56 1.91
C ILE A 32 4.50 -29.58 0.91
N ASP A 33 3.73 -28.51 0.82
CA ASP A 33 2.55 -28.44 -0.04
C ASP A 33 2.93 -28.53 -1.52
N THR A 34 3.98 -27.84 -1.95
CA THR A 34 4.42 -27.83 -3.35
C THR A 34 5.08 -29.15 -3.76
N TYR A 35 6.00 -29.71 -2.96
CA TYR A 35 6.78 -30.88 -3.38
C TYR A 35 6.13 -32.22 -3.01
N LEU A 36 5.53 -32.33 -1.82
CA LEU A 36 4.92 -33.58 -1.36
C LEU A 36 3.46 -33.67 -1.77
N LEU A 37 2.66 -32.65 -1.46
CA LEU A 37 1.22 -32.65 -1.75
C LEU A 37 0.89 -32.18 -3.17
N ARG A 38 1.86 -31.58 -3.88
CA ARG A 38 1.69 -31.01 -5.22
C ARG A 38 0.51 -30.03 -5.31
N GLY A 39 0.27 -29.25 -4.25
CA GLY A 39 -0.83 -28.30 -4.12
C GLY A 39 -2.22 -28.94 -3.95
N ARG A 40 -2.26 -30.25 -3.63
CA ARG A 40 -3.50 -31.04 -3.46
C ARG A 40 -3.85 -31.29 -2.00
N ALA A 41 -3.36 -30.47 -1.07
CA ALA A 41 -3.80 -30.52 0.32
C ALA A 41 -5.35 -30.54 0.40
N PRO A 42 -5.97 -31.34 1.29
CA PRO A 42 -7.43 -31.41 1.41
C PRO A 42 -8.05 -30.22 2.18
N TRP A 43 -7.29 -29.14 2.41
CA TRP A 43 -7.73 -27.93 3.10
C TRP A 43 -7.36 -26.66 2.32
N THR A 44 -7.97 -25.55 2.72
CA THR A 44 -7.67 -24.21 2.20
C THR A 44 -7.56 -23.24 3.37
N PHE A 45 -6.43 -22.55 3.46
CA PHE A 45 -6.22 -21.48 4.44
C PHE A 45 -6.94 -20.19 4.02
N HIS A 46 -7.25 -19.35 5.00
CA HIS A 46 -7.98 -18.10 4.80
C HIS A 46 -7.07 -16.88 4.99
N HIS A 47 -7.44 -15.79 4.33
CA HIS A 47 -6.78 -14.49 4.48
C HIS A 47 -7.54 -13.61 5.49
N HIS A 48 -6.86 -12.56 5.94
CA HIS A 48 -7.45 -11.44 6.67
C HIS A 48 -7.33 -10.19 5.79
N GLU A 49 -8.14 -9.17 6.09
CA GLU A 49 -8.10 -7.89 5.41
C GLU A 49 -6.83 -7.11 5.78
N ASP A 50 -6.14 -6.57 4.77
CA ASP A 50 -4.83 -5.94 4.96
C ASP A 50 -4.90 -4.64 5.76
N HIS A 51 -5.96 -3.83 5.60
CA HIS A 51 -6.13 -2.59 6.36
C HIS A 51 -6.31 -2.81 7.88
N LYS A 52 -6.76 -4.01 8.30
CA LYS A 52 -6.91 -4.38 9.72
C LYS A 52 -5.63 -4.91 10.35
N SER A 53 -4.54 -5.00 9.60
CA SER A 53 -3.27 -5.58 10.08
C SER A 53 -2.33 -4.58 10.75
N LEU A 54 -2.65 -3.28 10.73
CA LEU A 54 -1.84 -2.25 11.38
C LEU A 54 -2.04 -2.29 12.91
N LYS A 55 -0.95 -2.01 13.62
CA LYS A 55 -0.94 -1.80 15.07
C LYS A 55 -0.82 -0.31 15.36
N LYS A 56 -1.26 0.12 16.54
CA LYS A 56 -1.04 1.50 16.98
C LYS A 56 0.44 1.83 17.01
N ALA A 57 0.77 3.09 16.75
CA ALA A 57 2.15 3.56 16.74
C ALA A 57 2.82 3.36 18.11
N SER A 58 2.08 3.57 19.20
CA SER A 58 2.55 3.37 20.57
C SER A 58 2.92 1.92 20.92
N ASP A 59 2.38 0.94 20.19
CA ASP A 59 2.69 -0.49 20.36
C ASP A 59 3.86 -0.96 19.47
N CYS A 60 4.44 -0.05 18.68
CA CYS A 60 5.46 -0.35 17.69
C CYS A 60 6.77 0.37 17.99
N LYS A 61 7.88 -0.25 17.59
CA LYS A 61 9.18 0.43 17.55
C LYS A 61 9.31 1.14 16.21
N GLN A 62 9.63 2.44 16.24
CA GLN A 62 9.95 3.19 15.03
C GLN A 62 11.16 2.59 14.31
N ILE A 63 11.06 2.49 12.99
CA ILE A 63 12.15 2.04 12.13
C ILE A 63 12.95 3.26 11.68
N GLU A 64 14.24 3.27 11.95
CA GLU A 64 15.17 4.27 11.45
C GLU A 64 15.71 3.84 10.09
N TYR A 65 15.23 4.51 9.03
CA TYR A 65 15.75 4.29 7.68
C TYR A 65 16.98 5.17 7.43
N PRO A 66 18.06 4.63 6.85
CA PRO A 66 19.19 5.44 6.41
C PRO A 66 18.75 6.50 5.39
N LYS A 67 19.45 7.63 5.38
CA LYS A 67 19.27 8.63 4.33
C LYS A 67 19.71 8.06 2.98
N PRO A 68 19.04 8.42 1.87
CA PRO A 68 19.48 7.99 0.54
C PRO A 68 20.87 8.53 0.21
N ASP A 69 21.68 7.72 -0.47
CA ASP A 69 23.05 8.03 -0.87
C ASP A 69 23.15 8.70 -2.26
N GLY A 70 22.09 8.63 -3.08
CA GLY A 70 22.04 9.17 -4.43
C GLY A 70 22.74 8.32 -5.49
N GLU A 71 23.21 7.12 -5.14
CA GLU A 71 23.88 6.18 -6.05
C GLU A 71 23.11 4.85 -6.18
N ILE A 72 22.76 4.25 -5.05
CA ILE A 72 22.02 2.98 -4.96
C ILE A 72 20.64 3.22 -4.34
N SER A 73 20.52 4.24 -3.50
CA SER A 73 19.30 4.62 -2.79
C SER A 73 18.97 6.09 -3.04
N PHE A 74 17.70 6.36 -3.32
CA PHE A 74 17.24 7.67 -3.76
C PHE A 74 16.07 8.14 -2.92
N ASP A 75 15.84 9.45 -2.89
CA ASP A 75 14.64 9.99 -2.27
C ASP A 75 13.39 9.68 -3.10
N ARG A 76 12.23 9.86 -2.48
CA ARG A 76 10.95 9.55 -3.10
C ARG A 76 10.62 10.49 -4.27
N ASN A 77 10.99 11.77 -4.19
CA ASN A 77 10.61 12.75 -5.21
C ASN A 77 11.41 12.54 -6.51
N SER A 78 12.70 12.24 -6.42
CA SER A 78 13.48 11.83 -7.59
C SER A 78 12.95 10.54 -8.22
N SER A 79 12.47 9.60 -7.41
CA SER A 79 11.83 8.36 -7.89
C SER A 79 10.51 8.64 -8.64
N VAL A 80 9.66 9.55 -8.11
CA VAL A 80 8.41 9.97 -8.76
C VAL A 80 8.68 10.73 -10.05
N PHE A 81 9.72 11.56 -10.09
CA PHE A 81 10.12 12.24 -11.33
C PHE A 81 10.42 11.23 -12.46
N LEU A 82 11.11 10.13 -12.15
CA LEU A 82 11.42 9.07 -13.12
C LEU A 82 10.20 8.26 -13.55
N SER A 83 9.12 8.23 -12.76
CA SER A 83 7.85 7.63 -13.20
C SER A 83 7.15 8.47 -14.28
N ASN A 84 7.64 9.70 -14.50
CA ASN A 84 7.07 10.68 -15.42
C ASN A 84 5.54 10.80 -15.23
N THR A 85 5.11 10.75 -13.97
CA THR A 85 3.69 10.86 -13.61
C THR A 85 3.29 12.31 -13.58
N ASN A 86 2.15 12.63 -14.17
CA ASN A 86 1.61 13.97 -14.15
C ASN A 86 0.09 13.94 -14.30
N HIS A 87 -0.60 14.97 -13.81
CA HIS A 87 -2.02 15.19 -14.09
C HIS A 87 -2.26 16.66 -14.46
N GLU A 88 -3.44 16.99 -14.96
CA GLU A 88 -3.86 18.39 -15.10
C GLU A 88 -4.01 19.02 -13.71
N GLU A 89 -3.48 20.21 -13.49
CA GLU A 89 -3.47 20.88 -12.18
C GLU A 89 -4.87 21.28 -11.72
N ASN A 90 -5.70 21.73 -12.68
CA ASN A 90 -7.03 22.26 -12.40
C ASN A 90 -8.15 21.22 -12.55
N GLN A 91 -7.93 20.01 -12.04
CA GLN A 91 -8.94 18.96 -11.98
C GLN A 91 -9.30 18.60 -10.53
N PRO A 92 -10.49 18.02 -10.27
CA PRO A 92 -10.84 17.51 -8.95
C PRO A 92 -9.85 16.45 -8.46
N VAL A 93 -9.53 16.49 -7.16
CA VAL A 93 -8.66 15.47 -6.53
C VAL A 93 -9.34 14.10 -6.58
N HIS A 94 -8.71 13.17 -7.30
CA HIS A 94 -9.21 11.80 -7.50
C HIS A 94 -8.97 10.86 -6.31
N LEU A 95 -8.40 11.39 -5.22
CA LEU A 95 -8.18 10.71 -3.94
C LEU A 95 -9.13 11.31 -2.91
N THR A 96 -10.39 10.89 -2.99
CA THR A 96 -11.46 11.45 -2.16
C THR A 96 -11.44 10.86 -0.76
N LEU A 97 -11.86 11.64 0.24
CA LEU A 97 -12.05 11.19 1.61
C LEU A 97 -13.56 11.05 1.89
N LYS A 98 -13.96 9.98 2.57
CA LYS A 98 -15.35 9.85 3.06
C LYS A 98 -15.62 10.78 4.25
N ASN A 99 -14.58 11.06 5.03
CA ASN A 99 -14.58 11.97 6.18
C ASN A 99 -13.20 12.63 6.30
N ASP A 100 -13.18 13.97 6.22
CA ASP A 100 -11.95 14.78 6.25
C ASP A 100 -11.27 14.84 7.63
N GLN A 101 -11.96 14.44 8.71
CA GLN A 101 -11.41 14.45 10.06
C GLN A 101 -10.58 13.21 10.38
N VAL A 102 -10.85 12.09 9.71
CA VAL A 102 -10.22 10.78 9.97
C VAL A 102 -8.69 10.80 9.86
N PRO A 103 -8.06 11.45 8.85
CA PRO A 103 -6.60 11.52 8.76
C PRO A 103 -5.93 12.08 10.02
N ILE A 104 -6.61 13.00 10.72
CA ILE A 104 -6.07 13.66 11.91
C ILE A 104 -6.52 12.93 13.18
N GLU A 105 -7.82 12.72 13.34
CA GLU A 105 -8.41 12.18 14.57
C GLU A 105 -8.08 10.71 14.81
N ILE A 106 -7.79 9.95 13.75
CA ILE A 106 -7.51 8.51 13.82
C ILE A 106 -6.12 8.22 13.27
N ASN A 107 -5.86 8.52 11.99
CA ASN A 107 -4.65 8.02 11.32
C ASN A 107 -3.38 8.63 11.94
N LEU A 108 -3.31 9.95 12.08
CA LEU A 108 -2.21 10.63 12.76
C LEU A 108 -2.17 10.26 14.25
N LYS A 109 -3.29 10.39 14.95
CA LYS A 109 -3.35 10.22 16.41
C LYS A 109 -2.98 8.81 16.89
N ASP A 110 -3.54 7.76 16.28
CA ASP A 110 -3.36 6.37 16.75
C ASP A 110 -2.26 5.62 15.97
N TYR A 111 -2.02 5.98 14.71
CA TYR A 111 -1.16 5.21 13.79
C TYR A 111 0.01 6.01 13.21
N ASP A 112 0.17 7.28 13.61
CA ASP A 112 1.25 8.15 13.15
C ASP A 112 1.25 8.32 11.60
N ALA A 113 0.05 8.57 11.06
CA ALA A 113 -0.24 8.92 9.66
C ALA A 113 0.48 7.99 8.65
N PRO A 114 0.14 6.68 8.63
CA PRO A 114 0.82 5.70 7.78
C PRO A 114 0.72 6.01 6.28
N GLU A 115 -0.27 6.78 5.84
CA GLU A 115 -0.42 7.31 4.49
C GLU A 115 0.81 8.07 3.99
N GLN A 116 1.56 8.71 4.89
CA GLN A 116 2.81 9.38 4.55
C GLN A 116 3.93 8.40 4.21
N ARG A 117 3.80 7.12 4.58
CA ARG A 117 4.84 6.09 4.47
C ARG A 117 4.50 5.00 3.45
N TYR A 118 3.27 4.47 3.46
CA TYR A 118 2.88 3.44 2.49
C TYR A 118 2.67 4.02 1.09
N CYS A 119 2.43 5.32 0.96
CA CYS A 119 2.27 5.94 -0.34
C CYS A 119 3.63 5.97 -1.05
N PRO A 120 3.76 5.29 -2.20
CA PRO A 120 5.05 5.23 -2.90
C PRO A 120 5.43 6.56 -3.55
N ALA A 121 4.51 7.52 -3.62
CA ALA A 121 4.68 8.75 -4.39
C ALA A 121 4.54 10.05 -3.58
N GLY A 122 4.46 9.97 -2.24
CA GLY A 122 4.41 11.17 -1.39
C GLY A 122 3.20 12.05 -1.64
N VAL A 123 2.06 11.42 -1.96
CA VAL A 123 0.81 12.13 -2.23
C VAL A 123 0.22 12.72 -0.94
N TYR A 124 0.43 12.07 0.20
CA TYR A 124 -0.15 12.48 1.48
C TYR A 124 0.93 13.08 2.37
N GLU A 125 0.66 14.27 2.90
CA GLU A 125 1.55 14.98 3.81
C GLU A 125 0.73 15.64 4.93
N ILE A 126 1.16 15.47 6.17
CA ILE A 126 0.59 16.19 7.31
C ILE A 126 1.38 17.46 7.51
N ILE A 127 0.72 18.61 7.33
CA ILE A 127 1.30 19.91 7.66
C ILE A 127 0.96 20.27 9.10
N GLN A 128 1.99 20.65 9.86
CA GLN A 128 1.90 21.08 11.26
C GLN A 128 2.51 22.47 11.38
N ASP A 129 1.67 23.49 11.25
CA ASP A 129 2.07 24.88 11.49
C ASP A 129 1.96 25.19 13.00
N GLN A 130 2.80 26.08 13.53
CA GLN A 130 2.89 26.32 14.98
C GLN A 130 1.60 26.86 15.61
N ASP A 131 0.73 27.48 14.81
CA ASP A 131 -0.49 28.16 15.25
C ASP A 131 -1.78 27.54 14.69
N GLU A 132 -1.69 26.43 13.95
CA GLU A 132 -2.84 25.77 13.33
C GLU A 132 -2.94 24.29 13.69
N ASP A 133 -4.17 23.78 13.68
CA ASP A 133 -4.40 22.35 13.82
C ASP A 133 -3.75 21.58 12.65
N PRO A 134 -3.17 20.40 12.90
CA PRO A 134 -2.57 19.57 11.86
C PRO A 134 -3.60 19.27 10.77
N ARG A 135 -3.18 19.38 9.50
CA ARG A 135 -4.05 19.12 8.34
C ARG A 135 -3.38 18.22 7.32
N LEU A 136 -4.17 17.38 6.67
CA LEU A 136 -3.72 16.56 5.54
C LEU A 136 -3.72 17.39 4.26
N VAL A 137 -2.60 17.39 3.54
CA VAL A 137 -2.48 17.89 2.18
C VAL A 137 -2.36 16.69 1.22
N ILE A 138 -3.14 16.73 0.14
CA ILE A 138 -3.16 15.69 -0.90
C ILE A 138 -2.55 16.25 -2.20
N ASN A 139 -1.29 15.92 -2.44
CA ASN A 139 -0.53 16.24 -3.65
C ASN A 139 -0.89 15.27 -4.79
N ALA A 140 -2.15 15.32 -5.25
CA ALA A 140 -2.73 14.34 -6.18
C ALA A 140 -1.97 14.22 -7.52
N GLN A 141 -1.25 15.27 -7.92
CA GLN A 141 -0.41 15.30 -9.12
C GLN A 141 0.65 14.19 -9.15
N ASN A 142 1.16 13.79 -7.97
CA ASN A 142 2.18 12.76 -7.85
C ASN A 142 1.61 11.33 -7.92
N CYS A 143 0.28 11.15 -8.00
CA CYS A 143 -0.32 9.83 -7.86
C CYS A 143 0.07 8.86 -9.00
N VAL A 144 0.74 7.75 -8.66
CA VAL A 144 1.12 6.71 -9.63
C VAL A 144 0.08 5.59 -9.80
N HIS A 145 -1.14 5.80 -9.31
CA HIS A 145 -2.30 4.90 -9.46
C HIS A 145 -2.12 3.48 -8.90
N CYS A 146 -1.20 3.30 -7.95
CA CYS A 146 -0.89 1.99 -7.33
C CYS A 146 -2.03 1.39 -6.48
N LYS A 147 -3.04 2.19 -6.11
CA LYS A 147 -4.19 1.83 -5.25
C LYS A 147 -3.85 1.45 -3.81
N THR A 148 -2.59 1.60 -3.38
CA THR A 148 -2.17 1.22 -2.02
C THR A 148 -2.93 1.97 -0.94
N CYS A 149 -3.19 3.27 -1.11
CA CYS A 149 -3.93 4.08 -0.14
C CYS A 149 -5.38 3.63 0.06
N ASP A 150 -6.07 3.26 -1.02
CA ASP A 150 -7.43 2.72 -1.03
C ASP A 150 -7.49 1.37 -0.29
N ILE A 151 -6.43 0.56 -0.39
CA ILE A 151 -6.33 -0.77 0.21
C ILE A 151 -5.86 -0.73 1.66
N LYS A 152 -4.91 0.15 2.02
CA LYS A 152 -4.17 0.08 3.28
C LYS A 152 -4.73 0.95 4.40
N ASP A 153 -5.48 1.99 4.06
CA ASP A 153 -6.07 2.90 5.05
C ASP A 153 -6.93 2.14 6.07
N ILE A 154 -6.59 2.28 7.36
CA ILE A 154 -7.14 1.52 8.49
C ILE A 154 -8.67 1.53 8.48
N THR A 155 -9.23 2.71 8.20
CA THR A 155 -10.68 2.96 8.25
C THR A 155 -11.34 2.85 6.89
N GLN A 156 -10.57 2.57 5.82
CA GLN A 156 -11.04 2.57 4.44
C GLN A 156 -11.76 3.88 4.08
N ASN A 157 -11.20 5.01 4.54
CA ASN A 157 -11.71 6.36 4.36
C ASN A 157 -11.31 6.97 3.01
N ILE A 158 -10.09 6.68 2.55
CA ILE A 158 -9.64 7.05 1.20
C ILE A 158 -10.42 6.22 0.18
N ASN A 159 -10.91 6.90 -0.86
CA ASN A 159 -11.58 6.28 -2.00
C ASN A 159 -10.90 6.78 -3.28
N TRP A 160 -10.17 5.89 -3.94
CA TRP A 160 -9.51 6.18 -5.21
C TRP A 160 -10.54 6.12 -6.35
N VAL A 161 -10.64 7.21 -7.11
CA VAL A 161 -11.40 7.25 -8.37
C VAL A 161 -10.46 7.55 -9.53
N VAL A 162 -10.93 7.31 -10.75
CA VAL A 162 -10.15 7.66 -11.94
C VAL A 162 -10.05 9.19 -12.07
N PRO A 163 -8.85 9.75 -12.27
CA PRO A 163 -8.70 11.15 -12.71
C PRO A 163 -9.13 11.33 -14.17
N GLU A 164 -9.00 12.55 -14.68
CA GLU A 164 -9.13 12.80 -16.11
C GLU A 164 -8.18 11.92 -16.94
N GLY A 165 -8.66 11.49 -18.11
CA GLY A 165 -7.93 10.58 -18.99
C GLY A 165 -6.61 11.18 -19.48
N GLY A 166 -5.55 10.37 -19.46
CA GLY A 166 -4.20 10.79 -19.84
C GLY A 166 -3.32 11.24 -18.66
N GLY A 167 -3.90 11.46 -17.48
CA GLY A 167 -3.15 11.65 -16.25
C GLY A 167 -2.64 10.33 -15.66
N GLY A 168 -1.59 10.41 -14.84
CA GLY A 168 -0.94 9.27 -14.18
C GLY A 168 0.46 8.99 -14.71
N PRO A 169 1.02 7.82 -14.38
CA PRO A 169 2.38 7.47 -14.74
C PRO A 169 2.56 7.23 -16.24
N ASN A 170 3.72 7.60 -16.77
CA ASN A 170 4.11 7.32 -18.16
C ASN A 170 5.28 6.33 -18.16
N TYR A 171 4.92 5.05 -18.29
CA TYR A 171 5.82 3.91 -18.25
C TYR A 171 6.06 3.36 -19.66
N PRO A 172 7.13 3.76 -20.35
CA PRO A 172 7.34 3.35 -21.74
C PRO A 172 7.64 1.85 -21.89
N ASN A 173 8.22 1.21 -20.87
CA ASN A 173 8.69 -0.18 -20.93
C ASN A 173 8.70 -0.89 -19.55
N MET A 174 7.81 -0.51 -18.64
CA MET A 174 7.65 -1.20 -17.35
C MET A 174 6.50 -2.21 -17.38
#